data_AF-A0A957EY67-F1
#
_entry.id   AF-A0A957EY67-F1
#
_cell.length_a   1.000
_cell.length_b   1.000
_cell.length_c   1.000
_cell.angle_alpha   90.00
_cell.angle_beta   90.00
_cell.angle_gamma   90.00
#
_symmetry.space_group_name_H-M   'P 1'
#
loop_
_entity.id
_entity.type
_entity.pdbx_description
1 polymer ?
#
loop_
_entity_poly.entity_id
_entity_poly.type
_entity_poly.pdbx_seq_one_letter_code
_entity_poly.pdbx_strand_id
1 'polypeptide(L)'
;MSHSAKRIDAVIFDLDDTILDWAGLNGNFGTVNQMHAGYLYDYLATADFPLPPKDDFLQIFRNTVIEGWRVAKQTWAGVRFERVVVESLTAVNLDPSQLDMDELMQAYRWGPMPGVAPFADAEATLRTLRQQGYKIGLVTNAMLP
;
A
#
# COMPACT_ATOMS: atom_id res chain seq x y z
N MET A 1 23.61 40.65 1.03
CA MET A 1 23.45 39.52 0.08
C MET A 1 21.97 39.42 -0.24
N SER A 2 21.59 39.63 -1.50
CA SER A 2 20.19 39.60 -1.91
C SER A 2 19.69 38.16 -1.87
N HIS A 3 18.81 37.83 -0.93
CA HIS A 3 17.97 36.64 -1.07
C HIS A 3 17.05 36.88 -2.26
N SER A 4 17.38 36.29 -3.41
CA SER A 4 16.40 36.08 -4.47
C SER A 4 15.17 35.44 -3.81
N ALA A 5 14.03 36.13 -3.87
CA ALA A 5 12.80 35.67 -3.23
C ALA A 5 12.47 34.28 -3.79
N LYS A 6 12.49 33.28 -2.91
CA LYS A 6 12.16 31.90 -3.27
C LYS A 6 10.75 31.88 -3.85
N ARG A 7 10.62 31.50 -5.14
CA ARG A 7 9.31 31.45 -5.83
C ARG A 7 8.54 30.16 -5.50
N ILE A 8 9.22 29.17 -4.95
CA ILE A 8 8.69 27.84 -4.61
C ILE A 8 9.07 27.54 -3.16
N ASP A 9 8.07 27.20 -2.34
CA ASP A 9 8.24 26.86 -0.93
C ASP A 9 8.28 25.35 -0.66
N ALA A 10 7.67 24.56 -1.56
CA ALA A 10 7.55 23.12 -1.42
C ALA A 10 7.68 22.40 -2.77
N VAL A 11 8.20 21.17 -2.74
CA VAL A 11 8.20 20.23 -3.85
C VAL A 11 7.39 19.01 -3.43
N ILE A 12 6.40 18.65 -4.23
CA ILE A 12 5.55 17.48 -4.00
C ILE A 12 5.94 16.43 -5.04
N PHE A 13 6.23 15.23 -4.57
CA PHE A 13 6.57 14.09 -5.40
C PHE A 13 5.39 13.13 -5.52
N ASP A 14 5.25 12.55 -6.69
CA ASP A 14 4.58 11.25 -6.85
C ASP A 14 5.50 10.13 -6.34
N LEU A 15 4.96 8.95 -6.05
CA LEU A 15 5.74 7.80 -5.58
C LEU A 15 6.20 6.93 -6.75
N ASP A 16 5.25 6.32 -7.45
CA ASP A 16 5.48 5.33 -8.49
C ASP A 16 5.98 5.99 -9.77
N ASP A 17 6.99 5.41 -10.41
CA ASP A 17 7.65 5.95 -11.61
C ASP A 17 8.19 7.39 -11.45
N THR A 18 8.36 7.85 -10.21
CA THR A 18 8.94 9.15 -9.86
C THR A 18 10.02 9.02 -8.79
N ILE A 19 9.70 8.38 -7.66
CA ILE A 19 10.67 8.05 -6.62
C ILE A 19 11.04 6.57 -6.71
N LEU A 20 10.06 5.68 -6.88
CA LEU A 20 10.27 4.25 -7.05
C LEU A 20 10.44 3.89 -8.53
N ASP A 21 11.49 3.11 -8.80
CA ASP A 21 11.80 2.48 -10.07
C ASP A 21 11.25 1.05 -10.10
N TRP A 22 10.29 0.83 -10.99
CA TRP A 22 9.66 -0.46 -11.21
C TRP A 22 10.38 -1.33 -12.26
N ALA A 23 11.44 -0.82 -12.92
CA ALA A 23 12.15 -1.56 -13.96
C ALA A 23 12.82 -2.84 -13.44
N GLY A 24 13.13 -2.90 -12.15
CA GLY A 24 13.70 -4.07 -11.47
C GLY A 24 12.67 -5.08 -10.95
N LEU A 25 11.37 -4.86 -11.16
CA LEU A 25 10.31 -5.70 -10.61
C LEU A 25 10.52 -7.18 -10.95
N ASN A 26 10.64 -8.00 -9.91
CA ASN A 26 10.74 -9.45 -10.00
C ASN A 26 9.43 -10.09 -9.52
N GLY A 27 8.61 -10.57 -10.46
CA GLY A 27 7.34 -11.23 -10.18
C GLY A 27 6.13 -10.41 -10.67
N ASN A 28 4.96 -10.70 -10.11
CA ASN A 28 3.74 -9.95 -10.43
C ASN A 28 2.97 -9.60 -9.16
N PHE A 29 2.24 -8.48 -9.22
CA PHE A 29 1.42 -7.98 -8.12
C PHE A 29 0.43 -9.00 -7.58
N GLY A 30 -0.17 -9.82 -8.45
CA GLY A 30 -1.14 -10.84 -8.05
C GLY A 30 -0.52 -11.87 -7.10
N THR A 31 0.65 -12.40 -7.44
CA THR A 31 1.38 -13.38 -6.63
C THR A 31 1.84 -12.79 -5.30
N VAL A 32 2.36 -11.56 -5.29
CA VAL A 32 2.79 -10.92 -4.04
C VAL A 32 1.60 -10.62 -3.13
N ASN A 33 0.51 -10.05 -3.67
CA ASN A 33 -0.70 -9.82 -2.88
C ASN A 33 -1.31 -11.13 -2.35
N GLN A 34 -1.31 -12.20 -3.14
CA GLN A 34 -1.80 -13.51 -2.69
C GLN A 34 -0.93 -14.09 -1.57
N MET A 35 0.39 -13.90 -1.62
CA MET A 35 1.30 -14.29 -0.54
C MET A 35 0.95 -13.56 0.77
N HIS A 36 0.83 -12.24 0.72
CA HIS A 36 0.51 -11.43 1.90
C HIS A 36 -0.89 -11.71 2.47
N ALA A 37 -1.89 -11.88 1.59
CA ALA A 37 -3.22 -12.33 2.01
C ALA A 37 -3.18 -13.73 2.63
N GLY A 38 -2.23 -14.57 2.21
CA GLY A 38 -1.95 -15.86 2.83
C GLY A 38 -1.46 -15.75 4.27
N TYR A 39 -0.59 -14.78 4.57
CA TYR A 39 -0.14 -14.53 5.95
C TYR A 39 -1.28 -14.02 6.85
N LEU A 40 -2.16 -13.19 6.30
CA LEU A 40 -3.35 -12.74 7.01
C LEU A 40 -4.29 -13.92 7.35
N TYR A 41 -4.52 -14.82 6.39
CA TYR A 41 -5.28 -16.05 6.62
C TYR A 41 -4.65 -16.90 7.73
N ASP A 42 -3.33 -17.12 7.67
CA ASP A 42 -2.63 -17.97 8.64
C ASP A 42 -2.68 -17.37 10.06
N TYR A 43 -2.61 -16.04 10.18
CA TYR A 43 -2.79 -15.34 11.46
C TYR A 43 -4.20 -15.57 12.03
N LEU A 44 -5.25 -15.36 11.21
CA LEU A 44 -6.64 -15.54 11.65
C LEU A 44 -6.94 -17.02 12.00
N ALA A 45 -6.40 -17.96 11.23
CA ALA A 45 -6.57 -19.39 11.48
C ALA A 45 -5.86 -19.84 12.77
N THR A 46 -4.71 -19.25 13.10
CA THR A 46 -3.99 -19.53 14.35
C THR A 46 -4.75 -19.04 15.58
N ALA A 47 -5.59 -18.02 15.42
CA ALA A 47 -6.47 -17.47 16.45
C ALA A 47 -7.86 -18.16 16.51
N ASP A 48 -8.01 -19.31 15.84
CA ASP A 48 -9.24 -20.13 15.82
C ASP A 48 -10.49 -19.39 15.30
N PHE A 49 -10.33 -18.37 14.45
CA PHE A 49 -11.47 -17.73 13.79
C PHE A 49 -12.11 -18.66 12.75
N PRO A 50 -13.45 -18.67 12.62
CA PRO A 50 -14.14 -19.47 11.62
C PRO A 50 -13.88 -18.91 10.22
N LEU A 51 -13.02 -19.58 9.46
CA LEU A 51 -12.64 -19.20 8.10
C LEU A 51 -13.14 -20.22 7.07
N PRO A 52 -13.43 -19.79 5.83
CA PRO A 52 -13.58 -20.72 4.71
C PRO A 52 -12.23 -21.36 4.37
N PRO A 53 -12.19 -22.35 3.48
CA PRO A 53 -10.93 -22.84 2.91
C PRO A 53 -10.04 -21.69 2.42
N LYS A 54 -8.71 -21.84 2.59
CA LYS A 54 -7.73 -20.79 2.27
C LYS A 54 -7.88 -20.22 0.86
N ASP A 55 -8.08 -21.08 -0.14
CA ASP A 55 -8.24 -20.64 -1.52
C ASP A 55 -9.47 -19.77 -1.73
N ASP A 56 -10.58 -20.07 -1.04
CA ASP A 56 -11.81 -19.27 -1.10
C ASP A 56 -11.59 -17.90 -0.45
N PHE A 57 -10.92 -17.86 0.71
CA PHE A 57 -10.54 -16.60 1.36
C PHE A 57 -9.65 -15.73 0.46
N LEU A 58 -8.62 -16.32 -0.14
CA LEU A 58 -7.70 -15.61 -1.04
C LEU A 58 -8.42 -15.08 -2.28
N GLN A 59 -9.37 -15.84 -2.81
CA GLN A 59 -10.18 -15.42 -3.95
C GLN A 59 -11.11 -14.27 -3.58
N ILE A 60 -11.75 -14.31 -2.40
CA ILE A 60 -12.58 -13.23 -1.88
C ILE A 60 -11.73 -11.97 -1.72
N PHE A 61 -10.58 -12.07 -1.03
CA PHE A 61 -9.66 -10.95 -0.82
C PHE A 61 -9.23 -10.30 -2.15
N ARG A 62 -8.83 -11.12 -3.12
CA ARG A 62 -8.46 -10.65 -4.46
C ARG A 62 -9.61 -9.90 -5.15
N ASN A 63 -10.83 -10.42 -5.06
CA ASN A 63 -12.00 -9.80 -5.66
C ASN A 63 -12.31 -8.45 -5.00
N THR A 64 -12.17 -8.36 -3.67
CA THR A 64 -12.33 -7.10 -2.92
C THR A 64 -11.33 -6.04 -3.37
N VAL A 65 -10.05 -6.40 -3.56
CA VAL A 65 -9.02 -5.48 -4.08
C VAL A 65 -9.38 -4.98 -5.48
N ILE A 66 -9.75 -5.89 -6.39
CA ILE A 66 -10.11 -5.55 -7.77
C ILE A 66 -11.31 -4.59 -7.79
N GLU A 67 -12.32 -4.88 -6.99
CA GLU A 67 -13.53 -4.07 -6.89
C GLU A 67 -13.24 -2.68 -6.30
N GLY A 68 -12.42 -2.61 -5.25
CA GLY A 68 -11.96 -1.35 -4.67
C GLY A 68 -11.30 -0.46 -5.73
N TRP A 69 -10.40 -1.01 -6.53
CA TRP A 69 -9.76 -0.27 -7.63
C TRP A 69 -10.71 0.10 -8.76
N ARG A 70 -11.72 -0.74 -9.05
CA ARG A 70 -12.78 -0.44 -10.01
C ARG A 70 -13.57 0.80 -9.56
N VAL A 71 -13.93 0.87 -8.28
CA VAL A 71 -14.67 2.01 -7.69
C VAL A 71 -13.78 3.26 -7.58
N ALA A 72 -12.51 3.11 -7.21
CA ALA A 72 -11.56 4.21 -7.13
C ALA A 72 -11.43 4.97 -8.46
N LYS A 73 -11.39 4.24 -9.59
CA LYS A 73 -11.35 4.82 -10.94
C LYS A 73 -12.60 5.64 -11.30
N GLN A 74 -13.73 5.36 -10.66
CA GLN A 74 -15.00 6.07 -10.91
C GLN A 74 -15.16 7.30 -10.00
N THR A 75 -14.58 7.24 -8.80
CA THR A 75 -14.81 8.23 -7.74
C THR A 75 -13.63 9.15 -7.49
N TRP A 76 -12.45 8.83 -8.04
CA TRP A 76 -11.18 9.49 -7.76
C TRP A 76 -10.76 9.45 -6.27
N ALA A 77 -11.38 8.55 -5.49
CA ALA A 77 -10.96 8.25 -4.13
C ALA A 77 -9.98 7.07 -4.15
N GLY A 78 -8.81 7.24 -3.53
CA GLY A 78 -7.83 6.16 -3.39
C GLY A 78 -8.40 4.95 -2.64
N VAL A 79 -7.91 3.76 -2.98
CA VAL A 79 -8.25 2.55 -2.23
C VAL A 79 -7.56 2.61 -0.89
N ARG A 80 -8.29 2.29 0.19
CA ARG A 80 -7.74 2.16 1.54
C ARG A 80 -7.58 0.69 1.88
N PHE A 81 -6.37 0.25 2.19
CA PHE A 81 -6.11 -1.15 2.45
C PHE A 81 -6.90 -1.69 3.66
N GLU A 82 -7.07 -0.90 4.71
CA GLU A 82 -7.84 -1.30 5.90
C GLU A 82 -9.30 -1.60 5.52
N ARG A 83 -9.85 -0.83 4.57
CA ARG A 83 -11.20 -1.06 4.05
C ARG A 83 -11.28 -2.38 3.28
N VAL A 84 -10.27 -2.71 2.47
CA VAL A 84 -10.19 -4.00 1.76
C VAL A 84 -10.19 -5.16 2.76
N VAL A 85 -9.44 -5.04 3.86
CA VAL A 85 -9.40 -6.07 4.91
C VAL A 85 -10.77 -6.21 5.57
N VAL A 86 -11.37 -5.11 6.02
CA VAL A 86 -12.72 -5.10 6.63
C VAL A 86 -13.78 -5.72 5.71
N GLU A 87 -13.81 -5.33 4.43
CA GLU A 87 -14.77 -5.85 3.45
C GLU A 87 -14.56 -7.33 3.18
N SER A 88 -13.31 -7.79 3.12
CA SER A 88 -12.98 -9.22 2.90
C SER A 88 -13.38 -10.08 4.10
N LEU A 89 -13.14 -9.60 5.32
CA LEU A 89 -13.55 -10.28 6.56
C LEU A 89 -15.07 -10.36 6.69
N THR A 90 -15.77 -9.25 6.40
CA THR A 90 -17.23 -9.21 6.41
C THR A 90 -17.81 -10.20 5.39
N ALA A 91 -17.20 -10.31 4.20
CA ALA A 91 -17.63 -11.24 3.15
C ALA A 91 -17.51 -12.73 3.56
N VAL A 92 -16.66 -13.05 4.55
CA VAL A 92 -16.54 -14.40 5.13
C VAL A 92 -17.28 -14.56 6.46
N ASN A 93 -18.16 -13.62 6.81
CA ASN A 93 -18.93 -13.58 8.06
C ASN A 93 -18.08 -13.44 9.34
N LEU A 94 -16.88 -12.85 9.24
CA LEU A 94 -16.11 -12.41 10.40
C LEU A 94 -16.47 -10.96 10.73
N ASP A 95 -16.75 -10.70 12.01
CA ASP A 95 -17.03 -9.36 12.54
C ASP A 95 -15.70 -8.61 12.79
N PRO A 96 -15.37 -7.58 11.97
CA PRO A 96 -14.11 -6.86 12.12
C PRO A 96 -14.02 -6.07 13.43
N SER A 97 -15.14 -5.81 14.12
CA SER A 97 -15.12 -5.10 15.40
C SER A 97 -14.54 -5.93 16.56
N GLN A 98 -14.40 -7.24 16.35
CA GLN A 98 -13.79 -8.17 17.31
C GLN A 98 -12.29 -8.38 17.06
N LEU A 99 -11.74 -7.73 16.04
CA LEU A 99 -10.36 -7.92 15.60
C LEU A 99 -9.54 -6.65 15.85
N ASP A 100 -8.28 -6.84 16.23
CA ASP A 100 -7.33 -5.74 16.29
C ASP A 100 -6.81 -5.43 14.88
N MET A 101 -7.24 -4.28 14.34
CA MET A 101 -6.84 -3.87 12.99
C MET A 101 -5.34 -3.61 12.87
N ASP A 102 -4.67 -3.16 13.91
CA ASP A 102 -3.22 -2.92 13.87
C ASP A 102 -2.47 -4.26 13.79
N GLU A 103 -2.93 -5.28 14.54
CA GLU A 103 -2.38 -6.63 14.42
C GLU A 103 -2.62 -7.23 13.03
N LEU A 104 -3.81 -7.02 12.43
CA LEU A 104 -4.10 -7.48 11.07
C LEU A 104 -3.20 -6.81 10.02
N MET A 105 -2.96 -5.50 10.15
CA MET A 105 -2.05 -4.78 9.25
C MET A 105 -0.62 -5.31 9.37
N GLN A 106 -0.17 -5.62 10.58
CA GLN A 106 1.14 -6.24 10.81
C GLN A 106 1.20 -7.68 10.26
N ALA A 107 0.12 -8.46 10.44
CA ALA A 107 0.02 -9.84 9.98
C ALA A 107 0.05 -9.97 8.45
N TYR A 108 -0.41 -8.96 7.72
CA TYR A 108 -0.26 -8.89 6.26
C TYR A 108 1.22 -8.81 5.82
N ARG A 109 2.11 -8.36 6.71
CA ARG A 109 3.57 -8.26 6.48
C ARG A 109 3.90 -7.48 5.22
N TRP A 110 3.24 -6.33 5.04
CA TRP A 110 3.49 -5.49 3.89
C TRP A 110 4.98 -5.14 3.75
N GLY A 111 5.45 -5.06 2.51
CA GLY A 111 6.77 -4.57 2.17
C GLY A 111 6.87 -4.19 0.70
N PRO A 112 8.02 -3.63 0.28
CA PRO A 112 8.27 -3.30 -1.11
C PRO A 112 8.14 -4.52 -2.01
N MET A 113 7.63 -4.29 -3.22
CA MET A 113 7.61 -5.32 -4.25
C MET A 113 9.04 -5.79 -4.57
N PRO A 114 9.32 -7.10 -4.65
CA PRO A 114 10.68 -7.59 -4.88
C PRO A 114 11.31 -6.98 -6.14
N GLY A 115 12.51 -6.42 -5.99
CA GLY A 115 13.25 -5.77 -7.08
C GLY A 115 12.83 -4.34 -7.40
N VAL A 116 11.77 -3.82 -6.78
CA VAL A 116 11.41 -2.39 -6.83
C VAL A 116 12.28 -1.65 -5.82
N ALA A 117 12.91 -0.56 -6.27
CA ALA A 117 13.81 0.25 -5.47
C ALA A 117 13.65 1.72 -5.86
N PRO A 118 14.11 2.68 -5.04
CA PRO A 118 14.15 4.07 -5.47
C PRO A 118 15.08 4.27 -6.67
N PHE A 119 14.78 5.25 -7.53
CA PHE A 119 15.74 5.69 -8.56
C PHE A 119 17.08 6.09 -7.90
N ALA A 120 18.19 5.84 -8.60
CA ALA A 120 19.54 6.00 -8.07
C ALA A 120 19.86 7.42 -7.55
N ASP A 121 19.21 8.44 -8.10
CA ASP A 121 19.37 9.84 -7.71
C ASP A 121 18.28 10.35 -6.74
N ALA A 122 17.25 9.56 -6.44
CA ALA A 122 16.12 9.99 -5.63
C ALA A 122 16.56 10.50 -4.25
N GLU A 123 17.39 9.75 -3.52
CA GLU A 123 17.86 10.17 -2.19
C GLU A 123 18.69 11.46 -2.26
N ALA A 124 19.62 11.55 -3.22
CA ALA A 124 20.49 12.71 -3.39
C ALA A 124 19.67 13.97 -3.74
N THR A 125 18.67 13.84 -4.60
CA THR A 125 17.75 14.92 -4.97
C THR A 125 16.93 15.39 -3.76
N LEU A 126 16.29 14.46 -3.03
CA LEU A 126 15.50 14.78 -1.85
C LEU A 126 16.35 15.47 -0.77
N ARG A 127 17.58 14.98 -0.54
CA ARG A 127 18.53 15.58 0.41
C ARG A 127 18.90 17.00 0.01
N THR A 128 19.20 17.23 -1.26
CA THR A 128 19.58 18.55 -1.80
C THR A 128 18.44 19.55 -1.64
N LEU A 129 17.21 19.18 -1.98
CA LEU A 129 16.04 20.04 -1.83
C LEU A 129 15.81 20.43 -0.36
N ARG A 130 15.94 19.46 0.55
CA ARG A 130 15.81 19.72 1.99
C ARG A 130 16.90 20.67 2.49
N GLN A 131 18.15 20.48 2.07
CA GLN A 131 19.28 21.36 2.44
C GLN A 131 19.11 22.79 1.93
N GLN A 132 18.48 22.96 0.78
CA GLN A 132 18.11 24.28 0.24
C GLN A 132 16.88 24.90 0.93
N GLY A 133 16.31 24.23 1.93
CA GLY A 133 15.18 24.71 2.72
C GLY A 133 13.83 24.60 2.01
N TYR A 134 13.68 23.68 1.05
CA TYR A 134 12.36 23.34 0.50
C TYR A 134 11.62 22.40 1.46
N LYS A 135 10.31 22.59 1.60
CA LYS A 135 9.44 21.56 2.17
C LYS A 135 9.25 20.44 1.15
N ILE A 136 9.22 19.20 1.62
CA ILE A 136 9.03 18.02 0.76
C ILE A 136 7.71 17.37 1.16
N GLY A 137 6.88 17.08 0.17
CA GLY A 137 5.65 16.30 0.33
C GLY A 137 5.62 15.12 -0.63
N LEU A 138 4.81 14.12 -0.29
CA LEU A 138 4.49 12.98 -1.14
C LEU A 138 2.98 12.96 -1.38
N VAL A 139 2.57 12.72 -2.63
CA VAL A 139 1.19 12.41 -3.00
C VAL A 139 1.22 11.13 -3.81
N THR A 140 0.56 10.08 -3.32
CA THR A 140 0.47 8.79 -4.00
C THR A 140 -0.94 8.24 -3.87
N ASN A 141 -1.33 7.39 -4.82
CA ASN A 141 -2.54 6.60 -4.74
C ASN A 141 -2.27 5.17 -4.22
N ALA A 142 -1.04 4.85 -3.81
CA ALA A 142 -0.71 3.57 -3.21
C ALA A 142 -1.69 3.25 -2.07
N MET A 143 -2.31 2.07 -2.15
CA MET A 143 -3.37 1.70 -1.22
C MET A 143 -2.85 1.26 0.16
N LEU A 144 -1.56 0.95 0.21
CA LEU A 144 -0.82 0.46 1.38
C LEU A 144 -0.01 1.64 1.97
N PRO A 145 0.02 1.78 3.30
CA PRO A 145 0.68 2.89 3.98
C PRO A 145 2.20 2.92 3.80
#